data_AF-A0A7I7K4S8-F1
#
_entry.id   AF-A0A7I7K4S8-F1
#
_cell.length_a   1.000
_cell.length_b   1.000
_cell.length_c   1.000
_cell.angle_alpha   90.00
_cell.angle_beta   90.00
_cell.angle_gamma   90.00
#
_symmetry.space_group_name_H-M   'P 1'
#
loop_
_entity.id
_entity.type
_entity.pdbx_description
1 polymer ?
#
loop_
_entity_poly.entity_id
_entity_poly.type
_entity_poly.pdbx_seq_one_letter_code
_entity_poly.pdbx_strand_id
1 'polypeptide(L)'
;MSATTVAVLVGGWCLAGVLSGVWMARRGYDPLWILIALPLGLLFVPIAIERVRRPKDVHTSSSPRRLPGRGEGSRGLRVLAGLDGSAESQEALAAVSRILGPACELLVLAEVVHHEATDDDAKVEINAASQRLTAAAADIAVAGSVHTEVLVGAAGSALRRYAADHDIDVLVVGRRGRGLSRRVLGSVSGDLVEHSPIPVLVAPQR
;
A
#
# COMPACT_ATOMS: atom_id res chain seq x y z
N MET A 1 -22.58 -30.73 36.04
CA MET A 1 -22.09 -30.82 34.65
C MET A 1 -21.13 -32.00 34.58
N SER A 2 -21.26 -32.90 33.60
CA SER A 2 -20.32 -34.02 33.46
C SER A 2 -18.99 -33.54 32.87
N ALA A 3 -17.89 -34.23 33.17
CA ALA A 3 -16.56 -33.91 32.65
C ALA A 3 -16.56 -33.86 31.10
N THR A 4 -17.38 -34.68 30.46
CA THR A 4 -17.61 -34.69 29.02
C THR A 4 -18.22 -33.39 28.51
N THR A 5 -19.21 -32.82 29.19
CA THR A 5 -19.80 -31.53 28.81
C THR A 5 -18.78 -30.39 28.91
N VAL A 6 -17.95 -30.40 29.95
CA VAL A 6 -16.89 -29.40 30.13
C VAL A 6 -15.84 -29.52 29.00
N ALA A 7 -15.41 -30.74 28.68
CA ALA A 7 -14.44 -30.97 27.61
C ALA A 7 -14.94 -30.53 26.24
N VAL A 8 -16.21 -30.79 25.92
CA VAL A 8 -16.83 -30.36 24.65
C VAL A 8 -16.93 -28.83 24.56
N LEU A 9 -17.30 -28.15 25.65
CA LEU A 9 -17.37 -26.69 25.68
C LEU A 9 -16.00 -26.03 25.50
N VAL A 10 -14.98 -26.53 26.20
CA VAL A 10 -13.60 -26.04 26.07
C VAL A 10 -13.06 -26.30 24.66
N GLY A 11 -13.33 -27.49 24.10
CA GLY A 11 -12.93 -27.84 22.73
C GLY A 11 -13.56 -26.90 21.69
N GLY A 12 -14.86 -26.63 21.80
CA GLY A 12 -15.56 -25.69 20.91
C GLY A 12 -15.04 -24.26 21.05
N TRP A 13 -14.74 -23.82 22.28
CA TRP A 13 -14.15 -22.52 22.56
C TRP A 13 -12.79 -22.33 21.89
N CYS A 14 -11.87 -23.29 22.08
CA CYS A 14 -10.55 -23.25 21.46
C CYS A 14 -10.63 -23.33 19.93
N LEU A 15 -11.52 -24.17 19.38
CA LEU A 15 -11.70 -24.30 17.93
C LEU A 15 -12.16 -22.98 17.30
N ALA A 16 -13.11 -22.27 17.92
CA ALA A 16 -13.56 -20.96 17.45
C ALA A 16 -12.43 -19.91 17.44
N GLY A 17 -11.56 -19.94 18.46
CA GLY A 17 -10.36 -19.11 18.53
C GLY A 17 -9.38 -19.40 17.40
N VAL A 18 -9.04 -20.67 17.19
CA VAL A 18 -8.13 -21.11 16.11
C VAL A 18 -8.68 -20.74 14.74
N LEU A 19 -9.96 -21.01 14.47
CA LEU A 19 -10.58 -20.69 13.19
C LEU A 19 -10.55 -19.18 12.91
N SER A 20 -10.79 -18.35 13.92
CA SER A 20 -10.74 -16.89 13.79
C SER A 20 -9.31 -16.37 13.58
N GLY A 21 -8.33 -16.92 14.30
CA GLY A 21 -6.92 -16.60 14.12
C GLY A 21 -6.41 -16.99 12.73
N VAL A 22 -6.74 -18.20 12.25
CA VAL A 22 -6.38 -18.68 10.90
C VAL A 22 -7.06 -17.85 9.82
N TRP A 23 -8.32 -17.46 10.02
CA TRP A 23 -9.03 -16.55 9.12
C TRP A 23 -8.34 -15.19 9.02
N MET A 24 -7.84 -14.67 10.14
CA MET A 24 -7.08 -13.42 10.18
C MET A 24 -5.71 -13.55 9.49
N ALA A 25 -4.99 -14.66 9.71
CA ALA A 25 -3.71 -14.93 9.05
C ALA A 25 -3.86 -15.02 7.52
N ARG A 26 -4.93 -15.67 7.03
CA ARG A 26 -5.28 -15.70 5.60
C ARG A 26 -5.58 -14.33 4.99
N ARG A 27 -5.87 -13.32 5.82
CA ARG A 27 -6.11 -11.93 5.41
C ARG A 27 -4.87 -11.03 5.54
N GLY A 28 -3.70 -11.60 5.80
CA GLY A 28 -2.43 -10.86 5.86
C GLY A 28 -2.18 -10.17 7.20
N TYR A 29 -2.54 -10.83 8.30
CA TYR A 29 -2.12 -10.45 9.66
C TYR A 29 -1.12 -11.48 10.20
N ASP A 30 -0.27 -11.05 11.13
CA ASP A 30 0.73 -11.92 11.75
C ASP A 30 0.10 -13.20 12.33
N PRO A 31 0.59 -14.41 11.96
CA PRO A 31 0.10 -15.67 12.49
C PRO A 31 0.22 -15.80 14.02
N LEU A 32 1.05 -14.99 14.71
CA LEU A 32 1.11 -14.95 16.17
C LEU A 32 -0.24 -14.61 16.83
N TRP A 33 -1.17 -13.97 16.12
CA TRP A 33 -2.52 -13.71 16.62
C TRP A 33 -3.31 -14.99 16.96
N ILE A 34 -2.96 -16.14 16.37
CA ILE A 34 -3.57 -17.44 16.70
C ILE A 34 -3.31 -17.81 18.17
N LEU A 35 -2.14 -17.46 18.71
CA LEU A 35 -1.79 -17.71 20.11
C LEU A 35 -2.66 -16.90 21.08
N ILE A 36 -3.06 -15.70 20.67
CA ILE A 36 -3.97 -14.83 21.44
C ILE A 36 -5.42 -15.30 21.25
N ALA A 37 -5.79 -15.73 20.05
CA ALA A 37 -7.14 -16.19 19.73
C ALA A 37 -7.50 -17.50 20.43
N LEU A 38 -6.55 -18.42 20.62
CA LEU A 38 -6.77 -19.72 21.25
C LEU A 38 -7.36 -19.63 22.68
N PRO A 39 -6.80 -18.84 23.62
CA PRO A 39 -7.39 -18.69 24.95
C PRO A 39 -8.66 -17.83 24.95
N LEU A 40 -8.75 -16.82 24.06
CA LEU A 40 -9.93 -15.94 24.01
C LEU A 40 -11.15 -16.59 23.32
N GLY A 41 -10.95 -17.62 22.50
CA GLY A 41 -12.02 -18.37 21.84
C GLY A 41 -13.03 -17.48 21.11
N LEU A 42 -14.31 -17.63 21.45
CA LEU A 42 -15.41 -16.85 20.86
C LEU A 42 -15.34 -15.34 21.16
N LEU A 43 -14.70 -14.95 22.26
CA LEU A 43 -14.54 -13.55 22.66
C LEU A 43 -13.56 -12.79 21.74
N PHE A 44 -12.72 -13.53 20.99
CA PHE A 44 -11.81 -12.95 20.00
C PHE A 44 -12.52 -12.54 18.70
N VAL A 45 -13.68 -13.12 18.39
CA VAL A 45 -14.41 -12.90 17.14
C VAL A 45 -14.76 -11.42 16.88
N PRO A 46 -15.35 -10.65 17.83
CA PRO A 46 -15.63 -9.23 17.59
C PRO A 46 -14.35 -8.41 17.39
N ILE A 47 -13.28 -8.70 18.12
CA ILE A 47 -11.96 -8.04 17.95
C ILE A 47 -11.39 -8.35 16.58
N ALA A 48 -11.51 -9.61 16.13
CA ALA A 48 -11.06 -10.03 14.81
C ALA A 48 -11.85 -9.38 13.68
N ILE A 49 -13.18 -9.32 13.83
CA ILE A 49 -14.05 -8.65 12.87
C ILE A 49 -13.76 -7.15 12.82
N GLU A 50 -13.58 -6.48 13.96
CA GLU A 50 -13.27 -5.05 13.99
C GLU A 50 -11.90 -4.77 13.38
N ARG A 51 -10.87 -5.56 13.69
CA ARG A 51 -9.55 -5.43 13.08
C ARG A 51 -9.55 -5.65 11.57
N VAL A 52 -10.39 -6.56 11.07
CA VAL A 52 -10.50 -6.84 9.62
C VAL A 52 -11.41 -5.85 8.90
N ARG A 53 -12.41 -5.29 9.60
CA ARG A 53 -13.37 -4.32 9.02
C ARG A 53 -12.88 -2.89 9.09
N ARG A 54 -11.99 -2.51 10.01
CA ARG A 54 -11.29 -1.23 9.91
C ARG A 54 -10.47 -1.28 8.63
N PRO A 55 -10.82 -0.50 7.60
CA PRO A 55 -9.87 -0.23 6.53
C PRO A 55 -8.62 0.25 7.26
N LYS A 56 -7.48 -0.41 7.08
CA LYS A 56 -6.23 0.10 7.61
C LYS A 56 -6.13 1.51 7.04
N ASP A 57 -6.32 2.51 7.90
CA ASP A 57 -6.23 3.88 7.49
C ASP A 57 -4.82 4.02 6.95
N VAL A 58 -4.72 4.43 5.69
CA VAL A 58 -3.45 4.73 5.09
C VAL A 58 -2.93 5.92 5.90
N HIS A 59 -2.12 5.62 6.91
CA HIS A 59 -1.47 6.65 7.70
C HIS A 59 -0.38 7.25 6.80
N THR A 60 -0.76 8.25 6.02
CA THR A 60 0.16 9.24 5.46
C THR A 60 0.89 9.85 6.65
N SER A 61 2.16 9.48 6.86
CA SER A 61 2.92 9.90 8.05
C SER A 61 3.35 11.36 7.97
N SER A 62 3.28 11.96 6.78
CA SER A 62 3.27 13.40 6.59
C SER A 62 1.85 13.91 6.82
N SER A 63 1.68 14.92 7.71
CA SER A 63 0.44 15.70 7.81
C SER A 63 -0.18 15.84 6.42
N PRO A 64 -1.46 15.46 6.20
CA PRO A 64 -2.02 15.30 4.86
C PRO A 64 -1.77 16.59 4.11
N ARG A 65 -0.75 16.57 3.24
CA ARG A 65 -0.39 17.75 2.47
C ARG A 65 -1.43 17.77 1.39
N ARG A 66 -2.57 18.40 1.71
CA ARG A 66 -3.72 18.54 0.83
C ARG A 66 -3.15 18.96 -0.52
N LEU A 67 -3.29 18.08 -1.51
CA LEU A 67 -2.85 18.39 -2.85
C LEU A 67 -3.54 19.69 -3.26
N PRO A 68 -2.87 20.57 -4.02
CA PRO A 68 -3.51 21.77 -4.53
C PRO A 68 -4.84 21.38 -5.20
N GLY A 69 -5.87 22.22 -5.08
CA GLY A 69 -7.11 22.00 -5.84
C GLY A 69 -6.83 22.06 -7.34
N ARG A 70 -7.62 21.35 -8.16
CA ARG A 70 -7.53 21.51 -9.61
C ARG A 70 -8.00 22.92 -9.95
N GLY A 71 -7.15 23.73 -10.59
CA GLY A 71 -7.55 25.05 -11.04
C GLY A 71 -8.69 24.97 -12.07
N GLU A 72 -9.64 25.89 -12.03
CA GLU A 72 -10.69 25.95 -13.05
C GLU A 72 -10.06 26.05 -14.45
N GLY A 73 -10.36 25.09 -15.32
CA GLY A 73 -9.80 25.02 -16.68
C GLY A 73 -8.43 24.36 -16.79
N SER A 74 -7.88 23.75 -15.71
CA SER A 74 -6.63 23.01 -15.83
C SER A 74 -6.79 21.79 -16.76
N ARG A 75 -5.92 21.73 -17.77
CA ARG A 75 -5.73 20.58 -18.67
C ARG A 75 -4.51 19.74 -18.32
N GLY A 76 -3.86 20.05 -17.21
CA GLY A 76 -2.70 19.30 -16.73
C GLY A 76 -3.08 17.92 -16.21
N LEU A 77 -2.15 16.99 -16.35
CA LEU A 77 -2.23 15.65 -15.80
C LEU A 77 -1.73 15.64 -14.35
N ARG A 78 -2.50 14.96 -13.51
CA ARG A 78 -2.13 14.54 -12.16
C ARG A 78 -1.63 13.11 -12.21
N VAL A 79 -0.35 12.95 -11.95
CA VAL A 79 0.37 11.68 -12.09
C VAL A 79 0.72 11.17 -10.70
N LEU A 80 0.39 9.91 -10.42
CA LEU A 80 0.89 9.19 -9.25
C LEU A 80 1.96 8.20 -9.69
N ALA A 81 3.19 8.31 -9.19
CA ALA A 81 4.28 7.38 -9.47
C ALA A 81 4.57 6.53 -8.23
N GLY A 82 4.35 5.21 -8.34
CA GLY A 82 4.66 4.25 -7.28
C GLY A 82 6.14 3.84 -7.32
N LEU A 83 6.85 4.09 -6.23
CA LEU A 83 8.28 3.81 -6.06
C LEU A 83 8.51 2.81 -4.92
N ASP A 84 9.51 1.96 -5.08
CA ASP A 84 10.00 1.04 -4.03
C ASP A 84 11.54 1.14 -3.87
N GLY A 85 12.17 2.09 -4.57
CA GLY A 85 13.61 2.27 -4.64
C GLY A 85 14.34 1.20 -5.46
N SER A 86 13.64 0.36 -6.23
CA SER A 86 14.24 -0.51 -7.25
C SER A 86 14.68 0.29 -8.48
N ALA A 87 15.57 -0.28 -9.30
CA ALA A 87 15.97 0.32 -10.56
C ALA A 87 14.77 0.49 -11.50
N GLU A 88 13.85 -0.48 -11.51
CA GLU A 88 12.62 -0.46 -12.28
C GLU A 88 11.67 0.67 -11.88
N SER A 89 11.59 0.98 -10.59
CA SER A 89 10.82 2.14 -10.12
C SER A 89 11.45 3.46 -10.58
N GLN A 90 12.78 3.53 -10.64
CA GLN A 90 13.49 4.70 -11.17
C GLN A 90 13.29 4.84 -12.69
N GLU A 91 13.23 3.72 -13.43
CA GLU A 91 12.86 3.75 -14.85
C GLU A 91 11.42 4.25 -15.07
N ALA A 92 10.51 3.89 -14.16
CA ALA A 92 9.15 4.41 -14.19
C ALA A 92 9.11 5.92 -13.97
N LEU A 93 9.91 6.41 -13.01
CA LEU A 93 10.08 7.84 -12.78
C LEU A 93 10.65 8.56 -14.01
N ALA A 94 11.68 8.00 -14.65
CA ALA A 94 12.24 8.54 -15.88
C ALA A 94 11.23 8.52 -17.04
N ALA A 95 10.35 7.53 -17.10
CA ALA A 95 9.27 7.46 -18.08
C ALA A 95 8.24 8.58 -17.86
N VAL A 96 7.94 8.94 -16.61
CA VAL A 96 7.10 10.11 -16.29
C VAL A 96 7.70 11.37 -16.91
N SER A 97 8.95 11.70 -16.57
CA SER A 97 9.60 12.93 -17.09
C SER A 97 9.62 12.97 -18.62
N ARG A 98 9.89 11.82 -19.26
CA ARG A 98 10.03 11.73 -20.71
C ARG A 98 8.70 11.77 -21.47
N ILE A 99 7.67 11.09 -20.96
CA ILE A 99 6.40 10.90 -21.68
C ILE A 99 5.36 11.93 -21.22
N LEU A 100 5.25 12.13 -19.91
CA LEU A 100 4.21 12.93 -19.28
C LEU A 100 4.71 14.29 -18.80
N GLY A 101 6.02 14.49 -18.68
CA GLY A 101 6.64 15.70 -18.11
C GLY A 101 6.03 17.03 -18.59
N PRO A 102 5.89 17.27 -19.91
CA PRO A 102 5.31 18.51 -20.43
C PRO A 102 3.84 18.74 -20.07
N ALA A 103 3.07 17.68 -19.85
CA ALA A 103 1.64 17.74 -19.52
C ALA A 103 1.37 17.56 -18.01
N CYS A 104 2.38 17.19 -17.22
CA CYS A 104 2.26 16.88 -15.81
C CYS A 104 2.21 18.17 -14.98
N GLU A 105 1.02 18.53 -14.49
CA GLU A 105 0.81 19.67 -13.57
C GLU A 105 1.12 19.30 -12.12
N LEU A 106 0.89 18.03 -11.77
CA LEU A 106 1.12 17.53 -10.43
C LEU A 106 1.67 16.12 -10.52
N LEU A 107 2.84 15.91 -9.96
CA LEU A 107 3.44 14.60 -9.77
C LEU A 107 3.45 14.25 -8.29
N VAL A 108 2.83 13.14 -7.92
CA VAL A 108 2.95 12.56 -6.58
C VAL A 108 3.86 11.34 -6.66
N LEU A 109 4.97 11.37 -5.93
CA LEU A 109 5.85 10.23 -5.74
C LEU A 109 5.43 9.49 -4.47
N ALA A 110 4.96 8.25 -4.62
CA ALA A 110 4.47 7.45 -3.50
C ALA A 110 5.31 6.20 -3.28
N GLU A 111 5.80 6.01 -2.05
CA GLU A 111 6.41 4.76 -1.61
C GLU A 111 5.52 4.10 -0.56
N VAL A 112 5.28 2.79 -0.69
CA VAL A 112 4.43 2.04 0.24
C VAL A 112 5.28 1.18 1.16
N VAL A 113 5.14 1.40 2.46
CA VAL A 113 5.84 0.63 3.51
C VAL A 113 4.88 -0.33 4.21
N HIS A 114 5.41 -1.44 4.72
CA HIS A 114 4.62 -2.47 5.39
C HIS A 114 4.43 -2.15 6.88
N HIS A 115 3.19 -2.25 7.38
CA HIS A 115 2.85 -1.95 8.77
C HIS A 115 3.06 -3.14 9.73
N GLU A 116 4.12 -3.93 9.56
CA GLU A 116 4.37 -5.11 10.40
C GLU A 116 5.43 -4.88 11.48
N ALA A 117 6.00 -3.68 11.54
CA ALA A 117 7.08 -3.36 12.46
C ALA A 117 6.55 -2.69 13.74
N THR A 118 7.28 -2.80 14.85
CA THR A 118 7.00 -2.04 16.08
C THR A 118 7.00 -0.54 15.79
N ASP A 119 6.40 0.28 16.66
CA ASP A 119 6.27 1.73 16.43
C ASP A 119 7.61 2.42 16.10
N ASP A 120 8.74 1.90 16.58
CA ASP A 120 10.06 2.47 16.30
C ASP A 120 10.66 1.97 14.97
N ASP A 121 10.51 0.69 14.64
CA ASP A 121 10.96 0.16 13.34
C ASP A 121 10.17 0.78 12.18
N ALA A 122 8.87 0.99 12.37
CA ALA A 122 8.00 1.63 11.37
C ALA A 122 8.43 3.07 11.09
N LYS A 123 8.82 3.84 12.12
CA LYS A 123 9.34 5.20 11.94
C LYS A 123 10.64 5.20 11.15
N VAL A 124 11.54 4.24 11.40
CA VAL A 124 12.81 4.14 10.66
C VAL A 124 12.55 3.87 9.18
N GLU A 125 11.65 2.92 8.87
CA GLU A 125 11.30 2.59 7.48
C GLU A 125 10.64 3.77 6.75
N ILE A 126 9.69 4.44 7.42
CA ILE A 126 9.01 5.64 6.91
C ILE A 126 10.00 6.77 6.64
N ASN A 127 10.93 7.03 7.56
CA ASN A 127 11.94 8.07 7.39
C ASN A 127 12.87 7.74 6.20
N ALA A 128 13.27 6.48 6.06
CA ALA A 128 14.10 6.04 4.95
C ALA A 128 13.35 6.17 3.60
N ALA A 129 12.06 5.81 3.54
CA ALA A 129 11.22 6.01 2.37
C ALA A 129 11.07 7.50 2.03
N SER A 130 10.79 8.33 3.03
CA SER A 130 10.67 9.79 2.86
C SER A 130 11.96 10.41 2.29
N GLN A 131 13.13 9.97 2.75
CA GLN A 131 14.42 10.42 2.21
C GLN A 131 14.62 9.99 0.75
N ARG A 132 14.28 8.75 0.40
CA ARG A 132 14.35 8.26 -0.99
C ARG A 132 13.44 9.06 -1.92
N LEU A 133 12.20 9.30 -1.50
CA LEU A 133 11.24 10.11 -2.25
C LEU A 133 11.74 11.55 -2.44
N THR A 134 12.33 12.14 -1.40
CA THR A 134 12.88 13.50 -1.46
C THR A 134 14.05 13.59 -2.44
N ALA A 135 14.95 12.60 -2.42
CA ALA A 135 16.05 12.52 -3.40
C ALA A 135 15.51 12.36 -4.83
N ALA A 136 14.54 11.47 -5.04
CA ALA A 136 13.90 11.27 -6.34
C ALA A 136 13.16 12.52 -6.85
N ALA A 137 12.55 13.29 -5.94
CA ALA A 137 11.86 14.54 -6.26
C ALA A 137 12.83 15.67 -6.67
N ALA A 138 14.08 15.65 -6.19
CA ALA A 138 15.07 16.67 -6.53
C ALA A 138 15.59 16.52 -7.96
N ASP A 139 15.65 15.29 -8.48
CA ASP A 139 16.24 14.98 -9.79
C ASP A 139 15.21 14.93 -10.93
N ILE A 140 13.91 15.04 -10.63
CA ILE A 140 12.85 14.93 -11.63
C ILE A 140 12.49 16.27 -12.28
N ALA A 141 12.43 16.26 -13.62
CA ALA A 141 11.93 17.36 -14.42
C ALA A 141 10.49 17.10 -14.88
N VAL A 142 9.54 17.86 -14.33
CA VAL A 142 8.15 17.96 -14.80
C VAL A 142 7.73 19.43 -14.90
N ALA A 143 6.71 19.74 -15.70
CA ALA A 143 6.23 21.11 -15.87
C ALA A 143 5.60 21.71 -14.60
N GLY A 144 5.02 20.85 -13.76
CA GLY A 144 4.27 21.25 -12.58
C GLY A 144 4.95 20.95 -11.24
N SER A 145 4.13 20.84 -10.21
CA SER A 145 4.59 20.62 -8.83
C SER A 145 4.85 19.15 -8.52
N VAL A 146 5.85 18.89 -7.69
CA VAL A 146 6.20 17.53 -7.22
C VAL A 146 5.90 17.42 -5.74
N HIS A 147 5.18 16.36 -5.37
CA HIS A 147 4.83 16.00 -4.01
C HIS A 147 5.34 14.60 -3.69
N THR A 148 5.65 14.36 -2.43
CA THR A 148 6.11 13.06 -1.94
C THR A 148 5.13 12.56 -0.88
N GLU A 149 4.82 11.26 -0.91
CA GLU A 149 3.92 10.65 0.06
C GLU A 149 4.40 9.25 0.44
N VAL A 150 4.44 8.96 1.75
CA VAL A 150 4.69 7.59 2.22
C VAL A 150 3.36 6.98 2.63
N LEU A 151 2.96 5.92 1.92
CA LEU A 151 1.73 5.18 2.18
C LEU A 151 2.05 3.96 3.04
N VAL A 152 1.07 3.53 3.83
CA VAL A 152 1.22 2.37 4.70
C VAL A 152 0.19 1.31 4.32
N GLY A 153 0.66 0.08 4.10
CA GLY A 153 -0.21 -1.07 3.81
C GLY A 153 0.26 -1.93 2.63
N ALA A 154 -0.68 -2.60 1.95
CA ALA A 154 -0.37 -3.38 0.76
C ALA A 154 -0.29 -2.47 -0.47
N ALA A 155 0.86 -2.45 -1.14
CA ALA A 155 1.21 -1.49 -2.18
C ALA A 155 0.12 -1.25 -3.25
N GLY A 156 -0.39 -2.31 -3.88
CA GLY A 156 -1.42 -2.18 -4.91
C GLY A 156 -2.71 -1.54 -4.39
N SER A 157 -3.22 -2.03 -3.25
CA SER A 157 -4.42 -1.47 -2.62
C SER A 157 -4.25 -0.02 -2.14
N ALA A 158 -3.09 0.31 -1.57
CA ALA A 158 -2.79 1.64 -1.06
C ALA A 158 -2.70 2.66 -2.21
N LEU A 159 -2.00 2.30 -3.30
CA LEU A 159 -1.88 3.14 -4.48
C LEU A 159 -3.23 3.37 -5.17
N ARG A 160 -4.07 2.33 -5.33
CA ARG A 160 -5.41 2.50 -5.92
C ARG A 160 -6.30 3.41 -5.08
N ARG A 161 -6.28 3.23 -3.75
CA ARG A 161 -7.08 4.06 -2.84
C ARG A 161 -6.62 5.51 -2.89
N TYR A 162 -5.30 5.73 -2.81
CA TYR A 162 -4.75 7.08 -2.94
C TYR A 162 -5.12 7.72 -4.29
N ALA A 163 -5.01 6.98 -5.39
CA ALA A 163 -5.40 7.47 -6.71
C ALA A 163 -6.87 7.91 -6.77
N ALA A 164 -7.78 7.11 -6.21
CA ALA A 164 -9.21 7.39 -6.17
C ALA A 164 -9.56 8.60 -5.29
N ASP A 165 -8.88 8.74 -4.15
CA ASP A 165 -9.17 9.78 -3.16
C ASP A 165 -8.63 11.17 -3.57
N HIS A 166 -7.68 11.23 -4.53
CA HIS A 166 -6.89 12.43 -4.83
C HIS A 166 -7.01 12.97 -6.28
N ASP A 167 -8.02 12.52 -7.04
CA ASP A 167 -8.26 12.93 -8.45
C ASP A 167 -7.02 12.74 -9.33
N ILE A 168 -6.38 11.57 -9.23
CA ILE A 168 -5.23 11.22 -10.06
C ILE A 168 -5.71 10.77 -11.44
N ASP A 169 -5.11 11.30 -12.49
CA ASP A 169 -5.49 10.97 -13.88
C ASP A 169 -4.74 9.71 -14.39
N VAL A 170 -3.52 9.45 -13.92
CA VAL A 170 -2.72 8.28 -14.32
C VAL A 170 -1.80 7.78 -13.20
N LEU A 171 -1.77 6.46 -13.03
CA LEU A 171 -0.86 5.76 -12.13
C LEU A 171 0.31 5.17 -12.91
N VAL A 172 1.54 5.45 -12.51
CA VAL A 172 2.77 4.98 -13.15
C VAL A 172 3.55 4.10 -12.19
N VAL A 173 3.93 2.91 -12.65
CA VAL A 173 4.71 1.95 -11.86
C VAL A 173 5.75 1.25 -12.72
N GLY A 174 6.82 0.79 -12.06
CA GLY A 174 7.77 -0.12 -12.68
C GLY A 174 7.09 -1.43 -13.08
N ARG A 175 7.63 -2.10 -14.11
CA ARG A 175 7.13 -3.41 -14.52
C ARG A 175 7.17 -4.42 -13.37
N ARG A 176 8.21 -4.35 -12.52
CA ARG A 176 8.46 -5.20 -11.34
C ARG A 176 9.24 -4.44 -10.27
N GLY A 177 9.34 -5.03 -9.08
CA GLY A 177 10.24 -4.59 -8.00
C GLY A 177 11.52 -5.43 -7.93
N ARG A 178 12.28 -5.25 -6.85
CA ARG A 178 13.64 -5.79 -6.65
C ARG A 178 13.76 -7.31 -6.87
N GLY A 179 14.72 -7.72 -7.73
CA GLY A 179 15.27 -9.09 -7.75
C GLY A 179 14.45 -10.19 -8.45
N LEU A 180 13.41 -9.83 -9.22
CA LEU A 180 12.50 -10.80 -9.86
C LEU A 180 12.85 -11.08 -11.34
N SER A 181 12.36 -12.21 -11.87
CA SER A 181 12.56 -12.60 -13.29
C SER A 181 12.09 -11.51 -14.25
N ARG A 182 12.60 -11.41 -15.49
CA ARG A 182 12.32 -10.25 -16.39
C ARG A 182 11.09 -10.37 -17.32
N ARG A 183 10.41 -11.54 -17.39
CA ARG A 183 9.41 -11.83 -18.45
C ARG A 183 7.92 -11.65 -18.09
N VAL A 184 7.54 -11.53 -16.82
CA VAL A 184 6.14 -11.45 -16.32
C VAL A 184 5.84 -10.02 -15.79
N LEU A 185 4.68 -9.76 -15.19
CA LEU A 185 4.47 -8.58 -14.35
C LEU A 185 4.84 -8.90 -12.90
N GLY A 186 5.04 -7.86 -12.09
CA GLY A 186 5.20 -7.99 -10.64
C GLY A 186 3.84 -8.12 -9.98
N SER A 187 3.81 -8.52 -8.70
CA SER A 187 2.55 -8.63 -7.96
C SER A 187 1.81 -7.29 -7.91
N VAL A 188 2.52 -6.19 -7.64
CA VAL A 188 1.95 -4.85 -7.56
C VAL A 188 1.49 -4.35 -8.93
N SER A 189 2.36 -4.39 -9.95
CA SER A 189 1.99 -3.91 -11.28
C SER A 189 0.86 -4.74 -11.91
N GLY A 190 0.83 -6.05 -11.68
CA GLY A 190 -0.28 -6.92 -12.09
C GLY A 190 -1.59 -6.56 -11.40
N ASP A 191 -1.58 -6.44 -10.07
CA ASP A 191 -2.75 -6.04 -9.28
C ASP A 191 -3.30 -4.66 -9.69
N LEU A 192 -2.41 -3.70 -10.01
CA LEU A 192 -2.80 -2.39 -10.49
C LEU A 192 -3.41 -2.43 -11.89
N VAL A 193 -2.78 -3.13 -12.84
CA VAL A 193 -3.32 -3.26 -14.20
C VAL A 193 -4.69 -3.91 -14.21
N GLU A 194 -4.93 -4.89 -13.34
CA GLU A 194 -6.18 -5.64 -13.29
C GLU A 194 -7.33 -4.86 -12.61
N HIS A 195 -7.02 -4.08 -11.57
CA HIS A 195 -8.05 -3.55 -10.67
C HIS A 195 -8.04 -2.02 -10.50
N SER A 196 -7.12 -1.30 -11.12
CA SER A 196 -7.03 0.16 -10.95
C SER A 196 -8.28 0.86 -11.49
N PRO A 197 -8.87 1.82 -10.75
CA PRO A 197 -9.98 2.62 -11.23
C PRO A 197 -9.57 3.65 -12.30
N ILE A 198 -8.27 3.87 -12.47
CA ILE A 198 -7.68 4.85 -13.39
C ILE A 198 -6.65 4.18 -14.32
N PRO A 199 -6.30 4.81 -15.46
CA PRO A 199 -5.26 4.32 -16.34
C PRO A 199 -3.94 4.03 -15.61
N VAL A 200 -3.34 2.87 -15.91
CA VAL A 200 -2.04 2.45 -15.37
C VAL A 200 -1.01 2.40 -16.49
N LEU A 201 0.07 3.19 -16.35
CA LEU A 201 1.24 3.11 -17.20
C LEU A 201 2.30 2.23 -16.53
N VAL A 202 2.53 1.07 -17.13
CA VAL A 202 3.65 0.21 -16.72
C VAL A 202 4.87 0.59 -17.54
N ALA A 203 5.92 1.06 -16.85
CA ALA A 203 7.12 1.53 -17.53
C ALA A 203 7.84 0.38 -18.26
N PRO A 204 8.27 0.60 -19.53
CA PRO A 204 9.05 -0.38 -20.26
C PRO A 204 10.45 -0.49 -19.65
N GLN A 205 10.94 -1.72 -19.52
CA GLN A 205 12.33 -1.96 -19.12
C GLN A 205 13.26 -1.66 -20.30
N ARG A 206 14.38 -0.97 -20.04
CA ARG A 206 15.46 -0.77 -21.01
C ARG A 206 16.58 -1.78 -20.84
#